data_AF-A0A255T8Z3-F1
#
_entry.id   AF-A0A255T8Z3-F1
#
_cell.length_a   1.000
_cell.length_b   1.000
_cell.length_c   1.000
_cell.angle_alpha   90.00
_cell.angle_beta   90.00
_cell.angle_gamma   90.00
#
_symmetry.space_group_name_H-M   'P 1'
#
loop_
_entity.id
_entity.type
_entity.pdbx_description
1 polymer ?
#
loop_
_entity_poly.entity_id
_entity_poly.type
_entity_poly.pdbx_seq_one_letter_code
_entity_poly.pdbx_strand_id
1 'polypeptide(L)'
;MRIINKIGNEQLLEREKTLFLCSKHTPYEIYPIIFDWVENLYETDCVMCFKTTEMEFEVMTSLLVHKVPTILVVMKRFTDVYNLQIEMALKEGRMLILVLERDEPHGAGQTPRLRNEFVVNMADKIVCGYVNSNGSIFSLLAGRKNVEYLLNRDTQMAAEELGKKNYRWTVGEDKTLLRMFYEDLGVHEIHKRLRRPYLSIKNRISSITLPEQLLKGREFEDFVLLELLGIGSKGNTMKLLEWRGDKSIAGVFPESNSYPDFVISLDHRKKVALECKWRKKLPTSLKKEVFSPERIELFKSYSDDTSISIWFIIGVGGEPSSPELLYQVPLSAVDYILSKKQSIVEFLCNDSLTIDDFVIKYTYRYDEESGNYVKEPLEHNLRKS
;
A
#
# COMPACT_ATOMS: atom_id res chain seq x y z
N MET A 1 26.64 30.13 -4.76
CA MET A 1 26.40 28.68 -4.79
C MET A 1 27.50 28.07 -5.63
N ARG A 2 28.02 26.91 -5.25
CA ARG A 2 29.06 26.20 -6.01
C ARG A 2 28.74 24.72 -6.12
N ILE A 3 29.19 24.11 -7.22
CA ILE A 3 29.16 22.65 -7.39
C ILE A 3 30.35 22.08 -6.61
N ILE A 4 30.08 21.21 -5.65
CA ILE A 4 31.11 20.56 -4.83
C ILE A 4 31.37 19.11 -5.24
N ASN A 5 30.42 18.48 -5.96
CA ASN A 5 30.58 17.13 -6.47
C ASN A 5 29.69 16.91 -7.71
N LYS A 6 30.12 16.01 -8.58
CA LYS A 6 29.40 15.55 -9.77
C LYS A 6 29.44 14.02 -9.80
N ILE A 7 28.28 13.38 -9.99
CA ILE A 7 28.18 11.91 -9.99
C ILE A 7 27.42 11.48 -11.24
N GLY A 8 28.05 10.69 -12.11
CA GLY A 8 27.44 10.23 -13.37
C GLY A 8 28.05 10.91 -14.61
N ASN A 9 27.25 11.07 -15.66
CA ASN A 9 27.73 11.52 -16.97
C ASN A 9 27.84 13.05 -17.08
N GLU A 10 29.06 13.59 -16.95
CA GLU A 10 29.30 15.03 -17.06
C GLU A 10 29.01 15.62 -18.44
N GLN A 11 29.01 14.82 -19.51
CA GLN A 11 28.73 15.29 -20.88
C GLN A 11 27.30 15.84 -21.03
N LEU A 12 26.39 15.51 -20.09
CA LEU A 12 25.05 16.08 -20.08
C LEU A 12 25.05 17.61 -19.89
N LEU A 13 26.10 18.19 -19.31
CA LEU A 13 26.25 19.65 -19.18
C LEU A 13 26.46 20.36 -20.52
N GLU A 14 26.99 19.64 -21.51
CA GLU A 14 27.28 20.17 -22.85
C GLU A 14 26.04 20.15 -23.77
N ARG A 15 25.00 19.37 -23.41
CA ARG A 15 23.73 19.32 -24.15
C ARG A 15 22.90 20.58 -23.91
N GLU A 16 21.89 20.81 -24.73
CA GLU A 16 20.86 21.81 -24.42
C GLU A 16 20.06 21.36 -23.18
N LYS A 17 20.03 22.21 -22.14
CA LYS A 17 19.48 21.87 -20.82
C LYS A 17 18.14 22.56 -20.61
N THR A 18 17.10 21.76 -20.42
CA THR A 18 15.78 22.23 -20.00
C THR A 18 15.63 22.10 -18.49
N LEU A 19 15.44 23.22 -17.79
CA LEU A 19 15.13 23.21 -16.38
C LEU A 19 13.62 23.08 -16.16
N PHE A 20 13.20 22.04 -15.44
CA PHE A 20 11.84 21.93 -14.96
C PHE A 20 11.69 22.65 -13.61
N LEU A 21 10.71 23.57 -13.53
CA LEU A 21 10.33 24.26 -12.29
C LEU A 21 8.84 24.14 -12.04
N CYS A 22 8.47 23.98 -10.77
CA CYS A 22 7.07 23.94 -10.38
C CYS A 22 6.86 24.44 -8.94
N SER A 23 5.78 25.16 -8.69
CA SER A 23 5.48 25.69 -7.36
C SER A 23 5.13 24.56 -6.38
N LYS A 24 5.60 24.64 -5.13
CA LYS A 24 5.49 23.55 -4.14
C LYS A 24 4.06 23.02 -3.95
N HIS A 25 3.05 23.89 -3.97
CA HIS A 25 1.64 23.52 -3.88
C HIS A 25 1.02 23.54 -5.28
N THR A 26 1.43 22.59 -6.12
CA THR A 26 0.89 22.45 -7.47
C THR A 26 -0.49 21.80 -7.41
N PRO A 27 -1.55 22.44 -7.92
CA PRO A 27 -2.87 21.82 -8.06
C PRO A 27 -2.77 20.52 -8.86
N TYR A 28 -3.43 19.47 -8.36
CA TYR A 28 -3.35 18.13 -8.94
C TYR A 28 -3.94 18.04 -10.35
N GLU A 29 -4.84 18.95 -10.69
CA GLU A 29 -5.49 19.10 -11.99
C GLU A 29 -4.50 19.40 -13.13
N ILE A 30 -3.32 19.93 -12.78
CA ILE A 30 -2.29 20.35 -13.73
C ILE A 30 -1.34 19.19 -14.08
N TYR A 31 -1.35 18.12 -13.28
CA TYR A 31 -0.45 16.98 -13.46
C TYR A 31 -0.52 16.40 -14.88
N PRO A 32 -1.70 16.15 -15.48
CA PRO A 32 -1.77 15.62 -16.85
C PRO A 32 -1.07 16.47 -17.90
N ILE A 33 -1.13 17.81 -17.76
CA ILE A 33 -0.47 18.74 -18.69
C ILE A 33 1.05 18.66 -18.54
N ILE A 34 1.53 18.55 -17.29
CA ILE A 34 2.96 18.37 -17.01
C ILE A 34 3.45 17.04 -17.55
N PHE A 35 2.70 15.96 -17.38
CA PHE A 35 3.11 14.64 -17.86
C PHE A 35 2.94 14.47 -19.37
N ASP A 36 2.00 15.16 -20.01
CA ASP A 36 1.95 15.26 -21.48
C ASP A 36 3.23 15.91 -22.02
N TRP A 37 3.72 16.96 -21.36
CA TRP A 37 5.04 17.51 -21.68
C TRP A 37 6.16 16.48 -21.49
N VAL A 38 6.18 15.73 -20.38
CA VAL A 38 7.21 14.70 -20.15
C VAL A 38 7.15 13.58 -21.19
N GLU A 39 5.96 13.14 -21.59
CA GLU A 39 5.74 12.10 -22.61
C GLU A 39 6.23 12.52 -24.00
N ASN A 40 6.29 13.82 -24.27
CA ASN A 40 6.80 14.38 -25.51
C ASN A 40 8.32 14.65 -25.49
N LEU A 41 9.04 14.21 -24.44
CA LEU A 41 10.50 14.26 -24.37
C LEU A 41 11.13 13.01 -24.99
N TYR A 42 12.29 13.19 -25.59
CA TYR A 42 13.07 12.17 -26.29
C TYR A 42 14.45 11.99 -25.63
N GLU A 43 15.20 10.96 -26.05
CA GLU A 43 16.55 10.68 -25.55
C GLU A 43 17.59 11.75 -25.93
N THR A 44 17.24 12.65 -26.85
CA THR A 44 18.04 13.83 -27.21
C THR A 44 17.89 14.95 -26.20
N ASP A 45 16.76 15.02 -25.48
CA ASP A 45 16.50 16.05 -24.48
C ASP A 45 17.34 15.84 -23.22
N CYS A 46 17.59 16.93 -22.49
CA CYS A 46 18.25 16.87 -21.19
C CYS A 46 17.51 17.73 -20.17
N VAL A 47 16.97 17.10 -19.12
CA VAL A 47 16.14 17.79 -18.13
C VAL A 47 16.84 17.92 -16.78
N MET A 48 16.88 19.15 -16.26
CA MET A 48 17.35 19.48 -14.91
C MET A 48 16.19 19.53 -13.92
N CYS A 49 16.33 18.93 -12.73
CA CYS A 49 15.32 18.99 -11.65
C CYS A 49 15.94 18.93 -10.24
N PHE A 50 15.17 19.28 -9.20
CA PHE A 50 15.67 19.40 -7.82
C PHE A 50 15.19 18.32 -6.84
N LYS A 51 14.18 17.50 -7.20
CA LYS A 51 13.54 16.50 -6.33
C LYS A 51 13.22 17.03 -4.92
N THR A 52 12.73 18.27 -4.81
CA THR A 52 12.44 18.92 -3.52
C THR A 52 10.96 19.16 -3.24
N THR A 53 10.11 18.92 -4.23
CA THR A 53 8.65 18.95 -4.10
C THR A 53 8.07 17.63 -4.59
N GLU A 54 6.80 17.35 -4.25
CA GLU A 54 6.09 16.15 -4.71
C GLU A 54 6.07 16.08 -6.26
N MET A 55 5.71 17.19 -6.92
CA MET A 55 5.71 17.28 -8.38
C MET A 55 7.10 17.05 -8.99
N GLU A 56 8.15 17.66 -8.43
CA GLU A 56 9.53 17.42 -8.91
C GLU A 56 9.95 15.95 -8.73
N PHE A 57 9.49 15.29 -7.68
CA PHE A 57 9.74 13.86 -7.47
C PHE A 57 9.05 13.02 -8.54
N GLU A 58 7.78 13.29 -8.84
CA GLU A 58 7.04 12.53 -9.86
C GLU A 58 7.60 12.78 -11.27
N VAL A 59 7.93 14.02 -11.63
CA VAL A 59 8.58 14.34 -12.91
C VAL A 59 9.93 13.64 -13.03
N MET A 60 10.78 13.70 -11.99
CA MET A 60 12.06 12.97 -12.00
C MET A 60 11.85 11.47 -12.21
N THR A 61 10.85 10.88 -11.55
CA THR A 61 10.55 9.46 -11.67
C THR A 61 10.11 9.12 -13.10
N SER A 62 9.26 9.94 -13.69
CA SER A 62 8.80 9.80 -15.07
C SER A 62 9.96 9.91 -16.06
N LEU A 63 10.86 10.89 -15.90
CA LEU A 63 12.06 11.02 -16.73
C LEU A 63 12.93 9.76 -16.69
N LEU A 64 13.12 9.15 -15.51
CA LEU A 64 13.88 7.91 -15.38
C LEU A 64 13.20 6.73 -16.11
N VAL A 65 11.88 6.59 -15.97
CA VAL A 65 11.09 5.53 -16.63
C VAL A 65 11.12 5.67 -18.15
N HIS A 66 10.93 6.89 -18.66
CA HIS A 66 11.00 7.21 -20.09
C HIS A 66 12.43 7.32 -20.63
N LYS A 67 13.43 6.99 -19.79
CA LYS A 67 14.85 7.03 -20.10
C LYS A 67 15.39 8.39 -20.57
N VAL A 68 14.68 9.48 -20.30
CA VAL A 68 15.11 10.84 -20.66
C VAL A 68 16.39 11.20 -19.90
N PRO A 69 17.45 11.69 -20.58
CA PRO A 69 18.66 12.14 -19.92
C PRO A 69 18.36 13.21 -18.85
N THR A 70 18.81 12.97 -17.62
CA THR A 70 18.39 13.76 -16.46
C THR A 70 19.58 14.25 -15.65
N ILE A 71 19.55 15.53 -15.29
CA ILE A 71 20.48 16.14 -14.33
C ILE A 71 19.73 16.42 -13.02
N LEU A 72 20.04 15.69 -11.97
CA LEU A 72 19.47 15.88 -10.65
C LEU A 72 20.33 16.83 -9.82
N VAL A 73 19.75 17.91 -9.28
CA VAL A 73 20.46 18.87 -8.44
C VAL A 73 20.08 18.69 -6.97
N VAL A 74 21.06 18.39 -6.13
CA VAL A 74 20.89 18.20 -4.68
C VAL A 74 21.79 19.14 -3.87
N MET A 75 21.47 19.32 -2.59
CA MET A 75 22.27 20.16 -1.68
C MET A 75 23.11 19.30 -0.74
N LYS A 76 24.36 19.69 -0.49
CA LYS A 76 25.35 19.12 0.46
C LYS A 76 25.78 17.68 0.17
N ARG A 77 24.85 16.75 -0.02
CA ARG A 77 25.11 15.34 -0.32
C ARG A 77 23.94 14.71 -1.07
N PHE A 78 24.24 13.68 -1.85
CA PHE A 78 23.23 12.78 -2.41
C PHE A 78 22.94 11.64 -1.42
N THR A 79 21.67 11.38 -1.14
CA THR A 79 21.24 10.39 -0.11
C THR A 79 20.50 9.19 -0.66
N ASP A 80 20.01 9.23 -1.90
CA ASP A 80 19.14 8.19 -2.46
C ASP A 80 19.95 7.08 -3.14
N VAL A 81 20.99 6.60 -2.45
CA VAL A 81 21.99 5.66 -2.97
C VAL A 81 21.45 4.25 -3.24
N TYR A 82 20.27 3.91 -2.74
CA TYR A 82 19.61 2.62 -2.93
C TYR A 82 18.44 2.66 -3.94
N ASN A 83 18.27 3.77 -4.67
CA ASN A 83 17.24 3.87 -5.69
C ASN A 83 17.69 3.17 -6.98
N LEU A 84 17.10 2.00 -7.28
CA LEU A 84 17.45 1.17 -8.43
C LEU A 84 17.35 1.92 -9.77
N GLN A 85 16.35 2.79 -9.95
CA GLN A 85 16.16 3.55 -11.19
C GLN A 85 17.27 4.58 -11.40
N ILE A 86 17.71 5.22 -10.31
CA ILE A 86 18.86 6.14 -10.34
C ILE A 86 20.15 5.35 -10.65
N GLU A 87 20.35 4.21 -10.00
CA GLU A 87 21.52 3.35 -10.25
C GLU A 87 21.57 2.90 -11.72
N MET A 88 20.44 2.46 -12.27
CA MET A 88 20.33 2.08 -13.68
C MET A 88 20.61 3.26 -14.61
N ALA A 89 20.04 4.43 -14.36
CA ALA A 89 20.26 5.60 -15.20
C ALA A 89 21.71 6.12 -15.15
N LEU A 90 22.38 6.01 -14.00
CA LEU A 90 23.82 6.28 -13.86
C LEU A 90 24.66 5.27 -14.66
N LYS A 91 24.36 3.98 -14.54
CA LYS A 91 25.03 2.90 -15.31
C LYS A 91 24.85 3.06 -16.83
N GLU A 92 23.67 3.47 -17.26
CA GLU A 92 23.34 3.71 -18.67
C GLU A 92 23.92 5.04 -19.20
N GLY A 93 24.60 5.84 -18.37
CA GLY A 93 25.20 7.12 -18.79
C GLY A 93 24.18 8.21 -19.10
N ARG A 94 22.92 8.04 -18.70
CA ARG A 94 21.81 8.97 -18.96
C ARG A 94 21.52 9.88 -17.77
N MET A 95 22.30 9.82 -16.69
CA MET A 95 22.09 10.63 -15.51
C MET A 95 23.36 11.33 -15.03
N LEU A 96 23.19 12.55 -14.53
CA LEU A 96 24.19 13.28 -13.77
C LEU A 96 23.55 13.82 -12.49
N ILE A 97 24.26 13.75 -11.38
CA ILE A 97 23.86 14.35 -10.11
C ILE A 97 24.84 15.47 -9.79
N LEU A 98 24.32 16.69 -9.63
CA LEU A 98 25.09 17.86 -9.19
C LEU A 98 24.83 18.09 -7.70
N VAL A 99 25.90 18.05 -6.91
CA VAL A 99 25.83 18.37 -5.48
C VAL A 99 26.29 19.81 -5.27
N LEU A 100 25.39 20.64 -4.75
CA LEU A 100 25.62 22.06 -4.52
C LEU A 100 25.88 22.36 -3.05
N GLU A 101 26.69 23.39 -2.81
CA GLU A 101 26.89 23.98 -1.50
C GLU A 101 26.79 25.51 -1.59
N ARG A 102 26.42 26.13 -0.47
CA ARG A 102 26.53 27.59 -0.33
C ARG A 102 28.00 27.98 -0.26
N ASP A 103 28.34 29.11 -0.85
CA ASP A 103 29.68 29.68 -0.69
C ASP A 103 29.89 30.16 0.75
N GLU A 104 28.85 30.78 1.33
CA GLU A 104 28.79 31.18 2.73
C GLU A 104 27.70 30.39 3.48
N PRO A 105 28.07 29.46 4.39
CA PRO A 105 27.09 28.65 5.11
C PRO A 105 26.03 29.45 5.89
N HIS A 106 26.39 30.64 6.38
CA HIS A 106 25.54 31.54 7.16
C HIS A 106 25.20 32.86 6.42
N GLY A 107 25.44 32.93 5.11
CA GLY A 107 25.16 34.12 4.32
C GLY A 107 23.66 34.44 4.20
N ALA A 108 23.34 35.69 3.90
CA ALA A 108 21.95 36.15 3.75
C ALA A 108 21.19 35.43 2.61
N GLY A 109 19.86 35.34 2.73
CA GLY A 109 18.96 34.74 1.74
C GLY A 109 18.57 33.29 2.04
N GLN A 110 17.56 32.77 1.33
CA GLN A 110 17.02 31.42 1.52
C GLN A 110 17.73 30.40 0.62
N THR A 111 18.16 29.25 1.16
CA THR A 111 18.94 28.24 0.41
C THR A 111 18.23 27.74 -0.85
N PRO A 112 16.92 27.41 -0.83
CA PRO A 112 16.22 27.00 -2.04
C PRO A 112 16.19 28.08 -3.11
N ARG A 113 16.11 29.35 -2.71
CA ARG A 113 16.11 30.49 -3.64
C ARG A 113 17.45 30.64 -4.34
N LEU A 114 18.55 30.70 -3.57
CA LEU A 114 19.91 30.81 -4.11
C LEU A 114 20.26 29.62 -5.01
N ARG A 115 19.79 28.41 -4.65
CA ARG A 115 19.96 27.20 -5.46
C ARG A 115 19.22 27.31 -6.79
N ASN A 116 17.95 27.73 -6.76
CA ASN A 116 17.15 27.90 -7.96
C ASN A 116 17.75 28.97 -8.88
N GLU A 117 18.17 30.12 -8.33
CA GLU A 117 18.84 31.19 -9.09
C GLU A 117 20.12 30.68 -9.78
N PHE A 118 20.92 29.89 -9.07
CA PHE A 118 22.14 29.30 -9.63
C PHE A 118 21.85 28.37 -10.82
N VAL A 119 20.89 27.45 -10.68
CA VAL A 119 20.58 26.46 -11.73
C VAL A 119 19.80 27.06 -12.89
N VAL A 120 18.94 28.06 -12.64
CA VAL A 120 18.25 28.79 -13.70
C VAL A 120 19.25 29.42 -14.68
N ASN A 121 20.39 29.91 -14.20
CA ASN A 121 21.43 30.48 -15.07
C ASN A 121 22.24 29.42 -15.83
N MET A 122 22.13 28.14 -15.47
CA MET A 122 22.72 27.02 -16.22
C MET A 122 21.78 26.47 -17.30
N ALA A 123 20.51 26.89 -17.29
CA ALA A 123 19.47 26.35 -18.16
C ALA A 123 19.37 27.14 -19.46
N ASP A 124 19.35 26.42 -20.58
CA ASP A 124 19.12 27.01 -21.90
C ASP A 124 17.62 27.31 -22.06
N LYS A 125 16.78 26.36 -21.63
CA LYS A 125 15.31 26.47 -21.62
C LYS A 125 14.77 26.25 -20.21
N ILE A 126 13.68 26.93 -19.87
CA ILE A 126 12.97 26.73 -18.61
C ILE A 126 11.54 26.34 -18.93
N VAL A 127 11.12 25.17 -18.47
CA VAL A 127 9.72 24.73 -18.55
C VAL A 127 9.12 24.82 -17.17
N CYS A 128 8.00 25.55 -17.06
CA CYS A 128 7.29 25.71 -15.81
C CYS A 128 5.91 25.07 -15.86
N GLY A 129 5.73 24.05 -15.01
CA GLY A 129 4.46 23.33 -14.90
C GLY A 129 3.35 24.19 -14.28
N TYR A 130 3.64 24.78 -13.11
CA TYR A 130 2.71 25.65 -12.40
C TYR A 130 3.43 26.76 -11.63
N VAL A 131 2.94 27.99 -11.78
CA VAL A 131 3.44 29.17 -11.08
C VAL A 131 2.34 29.78 -10.23
N ASN A 132 2.54 29.72 -8.91
CA ASN A 132 1.78 30.56 -7.99
C ASN A 132 2.28 32.00 -8.10
N SER A 133 1.41 32.95 -8.43
CA SER A 133 1.73 34.38 -8.60
C SER A 133 2.33 35.03 -7.35
N ASN A 134 2.05 34.48 -6.17
CA ASN A 134 2.61 34.95 -4.89
C ASN A 134 3.84 34.14 -4.45
N GLY A 135 4.30 33.19 -5.29
CA GLY A 135 5.40 32.28 -5.00
C GLY A 135 6.77 32.83 -5.40
N SER A 136 7.82 32.24 -4.83
CA SER A 136 9.22 32.58 -5.15
C SER A 136 9.64 32.22 -6.57
N ILE A 137 8.93 31.30 -7.23
CA ILE A 137 9.18 30.94 -8.63
C ILE A 137 8.68 32.04 -9.57
N PHE A 138 7.54 32.69 -9.26
CA PHE A 138 7.01 33.78 -10.07
C PHE A 138 8.02 34.92 -10.20
N SER A 139 8.60 35.35 -9.07
CA SER A 139 9.62 36.41 -9.05
C SER A 139 10.93 35.96 -9.70
N LEU A 140 11.29 34.69 -9.61
CA LEU A 140 12.49 34.12 -10.25
C LEU A 140 12.42 34.12 -11.78
N LEU A 141 11.22 33.93 -12.34
CA LEU A 141 10.97 33.82 -13.77
C LEU A 141 10.65 35.15 -14.46
N ALA A 142 10.33 36.19 -13.67
CA ALA A 142 9.97 37.51 -14.19
C ALA A 142 11.05 38.08 -15.13
N GLY A 143 10.65 38.50 -16.33
CA GLY A 143 11.52 39.14 -17.32
C GLY A 143 12.40 38.18 -18.15
N ARG A 144 12.33 36.86 -17.90
CA ARG A 144 13.08 35.86 -18.69
C ARG A 144 12.35 35.51 -19.98
N LYS A 145 13.10 35.39 -21.08
CA LYS A 145 12.57 35.10 -22.42
C LYS A 145 12.58 33.60 -22.78
N ASN A 146 13.39 32.81 -22.09
CA ASN A 146 13.54 31.37 -22.31
C ASN A 146 12.61 30.53 -21.41
N VAL A 147 11.43 31.05 -21.09
CA VAL A 147 10.46 30.39 -20.22
C VAL A 147 9.25 29.95 -21.03
N GLU A 148 8.98 28.66 -20.99
CA GLU A 148 7.75 28.05 -21.47
C GLU A 148 6.85 27.74 -20.27
N TYR A 149 5.64 28.29 -20.29
CA TYR A 149 4.62 28.01 -19.28
C TYR A 149 3.67 26.96 -19.85
N LEU A 150 3.56 25.81 -19.19
CA LEU A 150 2.66 24.74 -19.61
C LEU A 150 1.17 25.09 -19.39
N LEU A 151 0.89 26.15 -18.63
CA LEU A 151 -0.45 26.68 -18.40
C LEU A 151 -0.59 28.11 -18.93
N ASN A 152 -1.70 28.38 -19.60
CA ASN A 152 -2.19 29.74 -19.83
C ASN A 152 -3.14 30.18 -18.69
N ARG A 153 -3.33 31.50 -18.53
CA ARG A 153 -4.16 32.08 -17.45
C ARG A 153 -5.61 31.55 -17.42
N ASP A 154 -6.16 31.18 -18.57
CA ASP A 154 -7.54 30.72 -18.69
C ASP A 154 -7.74 29.28 -18.15
N THR A 155 -6.73 28.41 -18.30
CA THR A 155 -6.77 27.04 -17.76
C THR A 155 -6.59 27.02 -16.24
N GLN A 156 -5.91 28.04 -15.69
CA GLN A 156 -5.68 28.20 -14.26
C GLN A 156 -6.99 28.43 -13.48
N MET A 157 -7.90 29.27 -14.02
CA MET A 157 -9.21 29.54 -13.40
C MET A 157 -10.17 28.34 -13.53
N ALA A 158 -10.13 27.61 -14.64
CA ALA A 158 -10.97 26.43 -14.86
C ALA A 158 -10.57 25.24 -13.97
N ALA A 159 -9.27 25.04 -13.72
CA ALA A 159 -8.76 24.00 -12.83
C ALA A 159 -9.18 24.23 -11.36
N GLU A 160 -9.21 25.48 -10.91
CA GLU A 160 -9.67 25.86 -9.56
C GLU A 160 -11.18 25.60 -9.35
N GLU A 161 -11.99 25.62 -10.41
CA GLU A 161 -13.42 25.26 -10.35
C GLU A 161 -13.69 23.74 -10.42
N LEU A 162 -12.82 22.96 -11.08
CA LEU A 162 -12.98 21.52 -11.30
C LEU A 162 -12.65 20.64 -10.08
N GLY A 163 -11.85 21.13 -9.13
CA GLY A 163 -11.51 20.46 -7.86
C GLY A 163 -12.70 20.21 -6.91
N LYS A 164 -13.93 20.51 -7.31
CA LYS A 164 -15.17 20.36 -6.50
C LYS A 164 -16.07 19.18 -6.89
N LYS A 165 -15.73 18.34 -7.88
CA LYS A 165 -16.57 17.19 -8.26
C LYS A 165 -16.08 15.86 -7.68
N ASN A 166 -16.88 15.29 -6.77
CA ASN A 166 -16.74 13.91 -6.29
C ASN A 166 -17.13 12.91 -7.40
N TYR A 167 -16.17 12.10 -7.87
CA TYR A 167 -16.43 10.99 -8.77
C TYR A 167 -16.71 9.71 -7.95
N ARG A 168 -17.91 9.13 -8.11
CA ARG A 168 -18.32 7.90 -7.43
C ARG A 168 -17.69 6.68 -8.14
N TRP A 169 -17.00 5.83 -7.38
CA TRP A 169 -16.38 4.58 -7.83
C TRP A 169 -17.36 3.43 -7.71
N THR A 170 -17.36 2.52 -8.68
CA THR A 170 -18.14 1.27 -8.62
C THR A 170 -17.24 0.08 -8.27
N VAL A 171 -17.84 -0.97 -7.70
CA VAL A 171 -17.12 -2.21 -7.32
C VAL A 171 -16.42 -2.86 -8.53
N GLY A 172 -17.02 -2.78 -9.72
CA GLY A 172 -16.39 -3.28 -10.94
C GLY A 172 -15.16 -2.47 -11.36
N GLU A 173 -15.16 -1.16 -11.13
CA GLU A 173 -14.02 -0.29 -11.42
C GLU A 173 -12.89 -0.51 -10.43
N ASP A 174 -13.18 -0.80 -9.16
CA ASP A 174 -12.17 -1.14 -8.15
C ASP A 174 -11.47 -2.47 -8.45
N LYS A 175 -12.23 -3.50 -8.86
CA LYS A 175 -11.64 -4.77 -9.31
C LYS A 175 -10.76 -4.60 -10.54
N THR A 176 -11.19 -3.75 -11.47
CA THR A 176 -10.40 -3.45 -12.69
C THR A 176 -9.14 -2.66 -12.35
N LEU A 177 -9.25 -1.65 -11.49
CA LEU A 177 -8.14 -0.85 -10.96
C LEU A 177 -7.10 -1.70 -10.22
N LEU A 178 -7.55 -2.58 -9.33
CA LEU A 178 -6.70 -3.52 -8.59
C LEU A 178 -5.96 -4.45 -9.54
N ARG A 179 -6.68 -5.08 -10.47
CA ARG A 179 -6.09 -5.98 -11.47
C ARG A 179 -5.01 -5.27 -12.28
N MET A 180 -5.27 -4.07 -12.75
CA MET A 180 -4.30 -3.30 -13.54
C MET A 180 -3.10 -2.84 -12.71
N PHE A 181 -3.30 -2.52 -11.43
CA PHE A 181 -2.23 -2.19 -10.50
C PHE A 181 -1.33 -3.41 -10.20
N TYR A 182 -1.91 -4.61 -10.03
CA TYR A 182 -1.15 -5.86 -9.84
C TYR A 182 -0.50 -6.43 -11.11
N GLU A 183 -0.99 -6.02 -12.29
CA GLU A 183 -0.36 -6.29 -13.58
C GLU A 183 0.80 -5.30 -13.90
N ASP A 184 1.31 -4.59 -12.88
CA ASP A 184 2.41 -3.60 -12.93
C ASP A 184 2.19 -2.41 -13.89
N LEU A 185 0.93 -2.08 -14.19
CA LEU A 185 0.62 -0.87 -14.98
C LEU A 185 0.74 0.36 -14.07
N GLY A 186 1.60 1.31 -14.45
CA GLY A 186 1.70 2.59 -13.73
C GLY A 186 0.36 3.32 -13.67
N VAL A 187 0.14 4.13 -12.62
CA VAL A 187 -1.08 4.94 -12.35
C VAL A 187 -1.57 5.68 -13.60
N HIS A 188 -0.63 6.11 -14.45
CA HIS A 188 -0.89 6.77 -15.73
C HIS A 188 -1.56 5.86 -16.78
N GLU A 189 -1.09 4.62 -16.95
CA GLU A 189 -1.67 3.66 -17.90
C GLU A 189 -3.08 3.22 -17.45
N ILE A 190 -3.29 3.18 -16.14
CA ILE A 190 -4.60 2.91 -15.53
C ILE A 190 -5.58 4.07 -15.79
N HIS A 191 -5.10 5.31 -15.71
CA HIS A 191 -5.84 6.50 -16.07
C HIS A 191 -6.35 6.46 -17.52
N LYS A 192 -5.48 6.11 -18.47
CA LYS A 192 -5.83 6.01 -19.89
C LYS A 192 -6.94 4.99 -20.14
N ARG A 193 -6.85 3.82 -19.51
CA ARG A 193 -7.80 2.70 -19.72
C ARG A 193 -9.14 2.88 -19.02
N LEU A 194 -9.14 3.39 -17.78
CA LEU A 194 -10.39 3.62 -17.03
C LEU A 194 -11.07 4.95 -17.38
N ARG A 195 -10.39 5.85 -18.11
CA ARG A 195 -10.85 7.22 -18.41
C ARG A 195 -11.30 7.97 -17.15
N ARG A 196 -10.64 7.70 -16.02
CA ARG A 196 -10.93 8.29 -14.70
C ARG A 196 -9.82 9.26 -14.32
N PRO A 197 -10.09 10.40 -13.65
CA PRO A 197 -9.04 11.35 -13.29
C PRO A 197 -7.89 10.73 -12.49
N TYR A 198 -6.65 11.11 -12.80
CA TYR A 198 -5.43 10.55 -12.20
C TYR A 198 -5.46 10.59 -10.66
N LEU A 199 -5.88 11.71 -10.06
CA LEU A 199 -6.01 11.87 -8.61
C LEU A 199 -7.04 10.91 -8.00
N SER A 200 -8.13 10.64 -8.74
CA SER A 200 -9.14 9.67 -8.34
C SER A 200 -8.52 8.28 -8.27
N ILE A 201 -7.69 7.91 -9.25
CA ILE A 201 -7.00 6.62 -9.31
C ILE A 201 -5.90 6.51 -8.25
N LYS A 202 -5.04 7.52 -8.07
CA LYS A 202 -3.97 7.52 -7.05
C LYS A 202 -4.55 7.40 -5.63
N ASN A 203 -5.57 8.21 -5.30
CA ASN A 203 -6.24 8.13 -4.00
C ASN A 203 -6.93 6.78 -3.81
N ARG A 204 -7.50 6.22 -4.89
CA ARG A 204 -8.15 4.92 -4.84
C ARG A 204 -7.12 3.80 -4.67
N ILE A 205 -6.05 3.74 -5.45
CA ILE A 205 -4.93 2.78 -5.29
C ILE A 205 -4.32 2.87 -3.89
N SER A 206 -3.96 4.06 -3.40
CA SER A 206 -3.44 4.24 -2.04
C SER A 206 -4.43 3.83 -0.95
N SER A 207 -5.74 3.91 -1.21
CA SER A 207 -6.77 3.37 -0.31
C SER A 207 -6.89 1.85 -0.36
N ILE A 208 -6.33 1.18 -1.38
CA ILE A 208 -6.48 -0.26 -1.62
C ILE A 208 -5.14 -1.05 -1.52
N THR A 209 -3.94 -0.46 -1.53
CA THR A 209 -2.67 -1.22 -1.62
C THR A 209 -2.00 -1.63 -0.28
N LEU A 210 -2.19 -2.88 0.16
CA LEU A 210 -1.25 -3.70 0.97
C LEU A 210 -0.53 -4.72 0.03
N PRO A 211 0.57 -5.40 0.42
CA PRO A 211 1.07 -6.57 -0.34
C PRO A 211 -0.05 -7.57 -0.66
N GLU A 212 -0.05 -8.21 -1.83
CA GLU A 212 -1.16 -9.10 -2.27
C GLU A 212 -1.56 -10.15 -1.24
N GLN A 213 -0.57 -10.73 -0.54
CA GLN A 213 -0.82 -11.69 0.54
C GLN A 213 -1.53 -11.05 1.74
N LEU A 214 -1.18 -9.80 2.07
CA LEU A 214 -1.84 -9.02 3.11
C LEU A 214 -3.23 -8.54 2.64
N LEU A 215 -3.42 -8.26 1.35
CA LEU A 215 -4.75 -7.94 0.80
C LEU A 215 -5.66 -9.15 0.80
N LYS A 216 -5.17 -10.33 0.41
CA LYS A 216 -5.94 -11.57 0.51
C LYS A 216 -6.31 -11.92 1.96
N GLY A 217 -5.38 -11.70 2.89
CA GLY A 217 -5.66 -11.81 4.32
C GLY A 217 -6.78 -10.86 4.73
N ARG A 218 -6.62 -9.58 4.42
CA ARG A 218 -7.57 -8.53 4.78
C ARG A 218 -8.95 -8.67 4.12
N GLU A 219 -9.01 -9.05 2.85
CA GLU A 219 -10.28 -9.29 2.14
C GLU A 219 -11.04 -10.48 2.75
N PHE A 220 -10.32 -11.51 3.18
CA PHE A 220 -10.93 -12.64 3.88
C PHE A 220 -11.37 -12.26 5.30
N GLU A 221 -10.56 -11.48 6.02
CA GLU A 221 -10.93 -10.89 7.31
C GLU A 221 -12.21 -10.04 7.21
N ASP A 222 -12.30 -9.16 6.21
CA ASP A 222 -13.47 -8.34 5.92
C ASP A 222 -14.70 -9.21 5.61
N PHE A 223 -14.54 -10.26 4.80
CA PHE A 223 -15.60 -11.24 4.53
C PHE A 223 -16.09 -11.93 5.80
N VAL A 224 -15.17 -12.38 6.67
CA VAL A 224 -15.54 -13.04 7.93
C VAL A 224 -16.34 -12.09 8.82
N LEU A 225 -15.93 -10.83 8.95
CA LEU A 225 -16.62 -9.88 9.81
C LEU A 225 -17.98 -9.45 9.23
N LEU A 226 -18.02 -9.08 7.94
CA LEU A 226 -19.17 -8.41 7.35
C LEU A 226 -20.21 -9.39 6.81
N GLU A 227 -19.77 -10.43 6.11
CA GLU A 227 -20.67 -11.34 5.40
C GLU A 227 -20.95 -12.59 6.26
N LEU A 228 -19.91 -13.25 6.77
CA LEU A 228 -20.07 -14.50 7.52
C LEU A 228 -20.70 -14.28 8.90
N LEU A 229 -20.26 -13.24 9.62
CA LEU A 229 -20.73 -12.91 10.97
C LEU A 229 -21.76 -11.78 10.99
N GLY A 230 -21.89 -10.99 9.92
CA GLY A 230 -22.84 -9.88 9.87
C GLY A 230 -22.54 -8.74 10.85
N ILE A 231 -21.29 -8.54 11.30
CA ILE A 231 -20.95 -7.55 12.34
C ILE A 231 -21.38 -6.14 11.91
N GLY A 232 -22.08 -5.44 12.79
CA GLY A 232 -22.62 -4.09 12.51
C GLY A 232 -23.95 -4.10 11.74
N SER A 233 -24.45 -5.25 11.31
CA SER A 233 -25.77 -5.38 10.69
C SER A 233 -26.90 -5.16 11.69
N LYS A 234 -28.01 -4.62 11.20
CA LYS A 234 -29.19 -4.31 12.02
C LYS A 234 -29.78 -5.61 12.58
N GLY A 235 -29.83 -5.73 13.91
CA GLY A 235 -30.34 -6.92 14.61
C GLY A 235 -29.27 -7.94 15.01
N ASN A 236 -28.00 -7.74 14.62
CA ASN A 236 -26.89 -8.55 15.12
C ASN A 236 -26.39 -8.02 16.47
N THR A 237 -26.27 -8.91 17.46
CA THR A 237 -25.81 -8.58 18.81
C THR A 237 -24.30 -8.74 19.00
N MET A 238 -23.63 -9.40 18.06
CA MET A 238 -22.19 -9.63 18.09
C MET A 238 -21.43 -8.30 17.93
N LYS A 239 -20.34 -8.13 18.68
CA LYS A 239 -19.51 -6.92 18.65
C LYS A 239 -18.04 -7.25 18.47
N LEU A 240 -17.39 -6.56 17.53
CA LEU A 240 -15.94 -6.57 17.41
C LEU A 240 -15.32 -5.81 18.59
N LEU A 241 -14.47 -6.48 19.37
CA LEU A 241 -13.77 -5.89 20.52
C LEU A 241 -12.33 -5.53 20.16
N GLU A 242 -11.64 -6.44 19.48
CA GLU A 242 -10.27 -6.25 19.01
C GLU A 242 -10.15 -6.66 17.55
N TRP A 243 -9.43 -5.84 16.78
CA TRP A 243 -8.95 -6.17 15.44
C TRP A 243 -7.47 -5.86 15.40
N ARG A 244 -6.68 -6.91 15.46
CA ARG A 244 -5.23 -6.85 15.54
C ARG A 244 -4.69 -6.71 14.11
N GLY A 245 -3.65 -5.92 13.94
CA GLY A 245 -3.12 -5.64 12.60
C GLY A 245 -1.66 -5.26 12.63
N ASP A 246 -1.02 -5.23 11.47
CA ASP A 246 0.44 -5.27 11.33
C ASP A 246 1.18 -3.94 11.58
N LYS A 247 0.61 -3.07 12.42
CA LYS A 247 1.24 -1.81 12.81
C LYS A 247 2.54 -2.11 13.56
N SER A 248 3.65 -1.56 13.07
CA SER A 248 4.97 -1.68 13.68
C SER A 248 5.74 -0.37 13.62
N ILE A 249 6.76 -0.25 14.47
CA ILE A 249 7.73 0.85 14.41
C ILE A 249 9.11 0.22 14.21
N ALA A 250 9.73 0.47 13.05
CA ALA A 250 11.07 -0.04 12.71
C ALA A 250 11.23 -1.56 12.90
N GLY A 251 10.20 -2.34 12.56
CA GLY A 251 10.19 -3.81 12.72
C GLY A 251 9.86 -4.31 14.13
N VAL A 252 9.61 -3.39 15.07
CA VAL A 252 9.08 -3.73 16.40
C VAL A 252 7.55 -3.75 16.33
N PHE A 253 6.98 -4.93 16.58
CA PHE A 253 5.54 -5.14 16.62
C PHE A 253 5.04 -5.13 18.07
N PRO A 254 3.82 -4.61 18.33
CA PRO A 254 3.14 -4.84 19.60
C PRO A 254 3.02 -6.34 19.87
N GLU A 255 3.20 -6.76 21.13
CA GLU A 255 3.05 -8.16 21.54
C GLU A 255 1.68 -8.73 21.14
N SER A 256 0.64 -7.91 21.22
CA SER A 256 -0.72 -8.30 20.84
C SER A 256 -0.84 -8.78 19.40
N ASN A 257 0.04 -8.34 18.49
CA ASN A 257 0.02 -8.79 17.09
C ASN A 257 0.33 -10.27 16.92
N SER A 258 0.87 -10.92 17.95
CA SER A 258 1.17 -12.36 17.91
C SER A 258 -0.06 -13.22 18.22
N TYR A 259 -1.11 -12.65 18.81
CA TYR A 259 -2.36 -13.32 19.17
C TYR A 259 -3.38 -13.33 18.00
N PRO A 260 -4.53 -14.04 18.09
CA PRO A 260 -5.49 -14.15 16.98
C PRO A 260 -5.99 -12.81 16.42
N ASP A 261 -6.33 -12.78 15.13
CA ASP A 261 -6.70 -11.57 14.38
C ASP A 261 -7.83 -10.76 15.03
N PHE A 262 -8.86 -11.45 15.56
CA PHE A 262 -10.03 -10.82 16.16
C PHE A 262 -10.29 -11.28 17.59
N VAL A 263 -10.89 -10.39 18.39
CA VAL A 263 -11.70 -10.77 19.55
C VAL A 263 -13.09 -10.19 19.38
N ILE A 264 -14.11 -11.05 19.47
CA ILE A 264 -15.51 -10.64 19.38
C ILE A 264 -16.27 -11.01 20.65
N SER A 265 -17.28 -10.22 20.97
CA SER A 265 -18.29 -10.55 21.95
C SER A 265 -19.50 -11.14 21.24
N LEU A 266 -20.00 -12.28 21.72
CA LEU A 266 -21.18 -12.92 21.16
C LEU A 266 -22.48 -12.24 21.65
N ASP A 267 -22.58 -12.01 22.96
CA ASP A 267 -23.80 -11.54 23.65
C ASP A 267 -23.50 -10.62 24.85
N HIS A 268 -22.37 -9.91 24.81
CA HIS A 268 -21.81 -9.10 25.92
C HIS A 268 -21.29 -9.91 27.12
N ARG A 269 -21.48 -11.23 27.17
CA ARG A 269 -21.01 -12.09 28.26
C ARG A 269 -19.87 -12.98 27.81
N LYS A 270 -20.02 -13.64 26.66
CA LYS A 270 -19.02 -14.54 26.11
C LYS A 270 -18.15 -13.83 25.08
N LYS A 271 -16.83 -14.04 25.19
CA LYS A 271 -15.84 -13.60 24.21
C LYS A 271 -15.28 -14.82 23.48
N VAL A 272 -15.02 -14.66 22.19
CA VAL A 272 -14.27 -15.63 21.40
C VAL A 272 -13.23 -14.89 20.57
N ALA A 273 -12.09 -15.53 20.36
CA ALA A 273 -11.04 -15.03 19.49
C ALA A 273 -11.03 -15.81 18.18
N LEU A 274 -10.80 -15.12 17.07
CA LEU A 274 -10.81 -15.71 15.75
C LEU A 274 -9.46 -15.51 15.07
N GLU A 275 -8.91 -16.58 14.50
CA GLU A 275 -7.78 -16.56 13.58
C GLU A 275 -8.29 -16.85 12.17
N CYS A 276 -7.98 -15.97 11.21
CA CYS A 276 -8.47 -16.06 9.84
C CYS A 276 -7.37 -16.55 8.90
N LYS A 277 -7.70 -17.55 8.08
CA LYS A 277 -6.76 -18.04 7.07
C LYS A 277 -7.43 -18.38 5.74
N TRP A 278 -7.10 -17.63 4.70
CA TRP A 278 -7.48 -18.00 3.34
C TRP A 278 -6.35 -18.71 2.58
N ARG A 279 -6.72 -19.72 1.80
CA ARG A 279 -5.82 -20.49 0.93
C ARG A 279 -6.48 -20.78 -0.41
N LYS A 280 -5.75 -20.55 -1.51
CA LYS A 280 -6.24 -20.84 -2.86
C LYS A 280 -6.61 -22.32 -3.08
N LYS A 281 -5.95 -23.23 -2.37
CA LYS A 281 -6.22 -24.67 -2.36
C LYS A 281 -6.03 -25.20 -0.95
N LEU A 282 -6.66 -26.33 -0.63
CA LEU A 282 -6.44 -26.97 0.65
C LEU A 282 -4.95 -27.35 0.76
N PRO A 283 -4.23 -26.87 1.80
CA PRO A 283 -2.81 -27.16 1.97
C PRO A 283 -2.51 -28.65 2.04
N THR A 284 -1.40 -29.08 1.41
CA THR A 284 -0.91 -30.46 1.56
C THR A 284 -0.39 -30.73 2.96
N SER A 285 0.05 -29.68 3.68
CA SER A 285 0.46 -29.77 5.08
C SER A 285 -0.20 -28.69 5.94
N LEU A 286 -1.33 -29.05 6.57
CA LEU A 286 -2.01 -28.17 7.53
C LEU A 286 -1.08 -27.73 8.67
N LYS A 287 -0.20 -28.62 9.16
CA LYS A 287 0.80 -28.31 10.21
C LYS A 287 1.74 -27.17 9.83
N LYS A 288 2.13 -27.04 8.56
CA LYS A 288 3.07 -26.00 8.13
C LYS A 288 2.36 -24.72 7.71
N GLU A 289 1.20 -24.85 7.08
CA GLU A 289 0.57 -23.75 6.35
C GLU A 289 -0.61 -23.10 7.09
N VAL A 290 -1.18 -23.77 8.09
CA VAL A 290 -2.36 -23.31 8.84
C VAL A 290 -2.10 -23.36 10.36
N PHE A 291 -1.63 -24.50 10.86
CA PHE A 291 -1.46 -24.79 12.28
C PHE A 291 0.02 -24.93 12.66
N SER A 292 0.80 -23.84 12.50
CA SER A 292 2.22 -23.89 12.85
C SER A 292 2.40 -24.18 14.36
N PRO A 293 3.25 -25.14 14.77
CA PRO A 293 3.36 -25.55 16.17
C PRO A 293 3.62 -24.40 17.14
N GLU A 294 4.49 -23.46 16.75
CA GLU A 294 4.82 -22.27 17.55
C GLU A 294 3.60 -21.37 17.78
N ARG A 295 2.76 -21.13 16.76
CA ARG A 295 1.53 -20.34 16.92
C ARG A 295 0.49 -21.08 17.73
N ILE A 296 0.36 -22.40 17.54
CA ILE A 296 -0.59 -23.21 18.31
C ILE A 296 -0.26 -23.17 19.79
N GLU A 297 1.01 -23.29 20.16
CA GLU A 297 1.43 -23.21 21.57
C GLU A 297 1.15 -21.82 22.15
N LEU A 298 1.49 -20.76 21.41
CA LEU A 298 1.17 -19.38 21.80
C LEU A 298 -0.34 -19.18 22.02
N PHE A 299 -1.17 -19.76 21.14
CA PHE A 299 -2.62 -19.67 21.22
C PHE A 299 -3.19 -20.48 22.39
N LYS A 300 -2.60 -21.63 22.73
CA LYS A 300 -2.95 -22.39 23.93
C LYS A 300 -2.71 -21.55 25.18
N SER A 301 -1.51 -20.98 25.33
CA SER A 301 -1.19 -20.09 26.46
C SER A 301 -2.11 -18.87 26.53
N TYR A 302 -2.36 -18.19 25.39
CA TYR A 302 -3.29 -17.05 25.35
C TYR A 302 -4.71 -17.46 25.77
N SER A 303 -5.21 -18.61 25.30
CA SER A 303 -6.54 -19.12 25.63
C SER A 303 -6.66 -19.43 27.13
N ASP A 304 -5.63 -20.04 27.72
CA ASP A 304 -5.60 -20.39 29.14
C ASP A 304 -5.55 -19.13 30.02
N ASP A 305 -4.67 -18.19 29.69
CA ASP A 305 -4.47 -16.94 30.46
C ASP A 305 -5.69 -16.02 30.42
N THR A 306 -6.40 -15.98 29.29
CA THR A 306 -7.53 -15.06 29.08
C THR A 306 -8.90 -15.72 29.29
N SER A 307 -8.94 -17.05 29.37
CA SER A 307 -10.19 -17.83 29.33
C SER A 307 -11.06 -17.54 28.08
N ILE A 308 -10.44 -17.12 26.97
CA ILE A 308 -11.11 -16.85 25.69
C ILE A 308 -10.90 -18.04 24.74
N SER A 309 -11.99 -18.67 24.30
CA SER A 309 -11.88 -19.77 23.31
C SER A 309 -11.47 -19.23 21.94
N ILE A 310 -10.51 -19.91 21.30
CA ILE A 310 -10.01 -19.57 19.97
C ILE A 310 -10.62 -20.48 18.90
N TRP A 311 -11.00 -19.87 17.78
CA TRP A 311 -11.52 -20.55 16.59
C TRP A 311 -10.75 -20.11 15.35
N PHE A 312 -10.42 -21.06 14.48
CA PHE A 312 -9.88 -20.79 13.16
C PHE A 312 -11.02 -20.74 12.16
N ILE A 313 -11.08 -19.66 11.38
CA ILE A 313 -11.96 -19.55 10.22
C ILE A 313 -11.08 -19.67 8.99
N ILE A 314 -11.28 -20.73 8.20
CA ILE A 314 -10.40 -21.08 7.09
C ILE A 314 -11.19 -21.09 5.79
N GLY A 315 -10.84 -20.20 4.88
CA GLY A 315 -11.41 -20.16 3.53
C GLY A 315 -10.51 -20.92 2.55
N VAL A 316 -11.11 -21.78 1.73
CA VAL A 316 -10.40 -22.54 0.69
C VAL A 316 -11.06 -22.37 -0.67
N GLY A 317 -10.25 -22.15 -1.70
CA GLY A 317 -10.74 -21.96 -3.07
C GLY A 317 -11.41 -20.60 -3.26
N GLY A 318 -11.97 -20.37 -4.45
CA GLY A 318 -12.67 -19.12 -4.77
C GLY A 318 -11.80 -17.87 -4.65
N GLU A 319 -12.43 -16.77 -4.25
CA GLU A 319 -11.76 -15.51 -3.89
C GLU A 319 -11.76 -15.34 -2.36
N PRO A 320 -10.85 -14.56 -1.76
CA PRO A 320 -10.87 -14.30 -0.32
C PRO A 320 -12.20 -13.72 0.17
N SER A 321 -12.85 -12.89 -0.65
CA SER A 321 -14.17 -12.31 -0.38
C SER A 321 -15.35 -13.25 -0.68
N SER A 322 -15.09 -14.43 -1.24
CA SER A 322 -16.10 -15.42 -1.62
C SER A 322 -15.44 -16.80 -1.75
N PRO A 323 -14.98 -17.40 -0.63
CA PRO A 323 -14.32 -18.70 -0.66
C PRO A 323 -15.27 -19.80 -1.12
N GLU A 324 -14.75 -20.83 -1.79
CA GLU A 324 -15.57 -21.98 -2.22
C GLU A 324 -15.96 -22.88 -1.05
N LEU A 325 -15.08 -23.00 -0.06
CA LEU A 325 -15.26 -23.81 1.13
C LEU A 325 -14.86 -23.01 2.36
N LEU A 326 -15.64 -23.13 3.42
CA LEU A 326 -15.38 -22.53 4.72
C LEU A 326 -15.26 -23.62 5.78
N TYR A 327 -14.23 -23.52 6.61
CA TYR A 327 -14.04 -24.38 7.77
C TYR A 327 -14.02 -23.55 9.04
N GLN A 328 -14.71 -24.04 10.07
CA GLN A 328 -14.71 -23.47 11.40
C GLN A 328 -14.13 -24.50 12.38
N VAL A 329 -12.89 -24.27 12.83
CA VAL A 329 -12.13 -25.23 13.64
C VAL A 329 -11.85 -24.65 15.03
N PRO A 330 -12.33 -25.25 16.13
CA PRO A 330 -11.92 -24.83 17.46
C PRO A 330 -10.46 -25.23 17.73
N LEU A 331 -9.71 -24.42 18.47
CA LEU A 331 -8.31 -24.73 18.83
C LEU A 331 -8.14 -26.13 19.45
N SER A 332 -9.11 -26.58 20.24
CA SER A 332 -9.11 -27.91 20.88
C SER A 332 -9.14 -29.09 19.89
N ALA A 333 -9.50 -28.86 18.62
CA ALA A 333 -9.52 -29.88 17.58
C ALA A 333 -8.21 -29.96 16.76
N VAL A 334 -7.27 -29.03 16.95
CA VAL A 334 -6.08 -28.94 16.08
C VAL A 334 -5.21 -30.18 16.19
N ASP A 335 -4.93 -30.67 17.40
CA ASP A 335 -4.10 -31.86 17.60
C ASP A 335 -4.75 -33.14 17.02
N TYR A 336 -6.09 -33.22 17.10
CA TYR A 336 -6.89 -34.25 16.45
C TYR A 336 -6.71 -34.21 14.92
N ILE A 337 -6.90 -33.05 14.29
CA ILE A 337 -6.73 -32.86 12.83
C ILE A 337 -5.32 -33.19 12.36
N LEU A 338 -4.29 -32.84 13.15
CA LEU A 338 -2.89 -33.06 12.78
C LEU A 338 -2.44 -34.52 12.95
N SER A 339 -3.20 -35.34 13.69
CA SER A 339 -2.99 -36.78 13.75
C SER A 339 -3.35 -37.38 12.38
N LYS A 340 -2.40 -38.11 11.75
CA LYS A 340 -2.32 -38.46 10.31
C LYS A 340 -3.53 -39.19 9.65
N LYS A 341 -4.69 -39.29 10.30
CA LYS A 341 -5.87 -40.04 9.84
C LYS A 341 -7.13 -39.20 9.65
N GLN A 342 -7.15 -37.93 10.06
CA GLN A 342 -8.40 -37.15 10.12
C GLN A 342 -8.35 -35.92 9.22
N SER A 343 -9.50 -35.63 8.61
CA SER A 343 -9.64 -34.58 7.59
C SER A 343 -10.29 -33.34 8.19
N ILE A 344 -9.78 -32.17 7.83
CA ILE A 344 -10.42 -30.88 8.14
C ILE A 344 -11.84 -30.78 7.57
N VAL A 345 -12.21 -31.66 6.63
CA VAL A 345 -13.53 -31.72 5.99
C VAL A 345 -14.68 -31.91 6.99
N GLU A 346 -14.44 -32.50 8.17
CA GLU A 346 -15.45 -32.60 9.24
C GLU A 346 -15.86 -31.25 9.85
N PHE A 347 -15.09 -30.20 9.59
CA PHE A 347 -15.28 -28.86 10.13
C PHE A 347 -15.84 -27.88 9.09
N LEU A 348 -16.34 -28.38 7.97
CA LEU A 348 -17.00 -27.58 6.94
C LEU A 348 -18.22 -26.87 7.56
N CYS A 349 -18.35 -25.57 7.33
CA CYS A 349 -19.46 -24.78 7.85
C CYS A 349 -20.24 -24.07 6.73
N ASN A 350 -21.38 -23.49 7.12
CA ASN A 350 -22.26 -22.76 6.21
C ASN A 350 -21.73 -21.35 5.92
N ASP A 351 -22.28 -20.72 4.88
CA ASP A 351 -21.93 -19.36 4.44
C ASP A 351 -22.37 -18.24 5.42
N SER A 352 -22.96 -18.61 6.57
CA SER A 352 -23.32 -17.70 7.66
C SER A 352 -23.12 -18.39 9.01
N LEU A 353 -22.55 -17.69 9.99
CA LEU A 353 -22.37 -18.18 11.35
C LEU A 353 -23.12 -17.30 12.36
N THR A 354 -23.68 -17.96 13.36
CA THR A 354 -24.43 -17.37 14.47
C THR A 354 -23.71 -17.60 15.80
N ILE A 355 -24.24 -17.02 16.88
CA ILE A 355 -23.69 -17.19 18.23
C ILE A 355 -23.61 -18.67 18.63
N ASP A 356 -24.60 -19.48 18.23
CA ASP A 356 -24.70 -20.90 18.60
C ASP A 356 -23.63 -21.78 17.92
N ASP A 357 -23.00 -21.26 16.86
CA ASP A 357 -21.91 -21.94 16.18
C ASP A 357 -20.59 -21.85 16.95
N PHE A 358 -20.48 -20.93 17.93
CA PHE A 358 -19.29 -20.75 18.77
C PHE A 358 -19.40 -21.47 20.13
N VAL A 359 -19.90 -22.71 20.08
CA VAL A 359 -20.03 -23.61 21.22
C VAL A 359 -19.20 -24.87 20.95
N ILE A 360 -18.31 -25.21 21.88
CA ILE A 360 -17.52 -26.44 21.79
C ILE A 360 -18.46 -27.63 22.05
N LYS A 361 -18.77 -28.38 21.01
CA LYS A 361 -19.69 -29.54 21.04
C LYS A 361 -18.99 -30.87 21.35
N TYR A 362 -17.68 -30.94 21.13
CA TYR A 362 -16.90 -32.17 21.25
C TYR A 362 -15.60 -31.95 22.01
N THR A 363 -15.19 -32.96 22.78
CA THR A 363 -13.83 -33.08 23.31
C THR A 363 -13.00 -33.94 22.38
N TYR A 364 -11.73 -33.58 22.24
CA TYR A 364 -10.76 -34.31 21.46
C TYR A 364 -9.65 -34.74 22.41
N ARG A 365 -9.52 -36.05 22.64
CA ARG A 365 -8.56 -36.60 23.62
C ARG A 365 -7.68 -37.62 22.95
N TYR A 366 -6.39 -37.61 23.28
CA TYR A 366 -5.50 -38.68 22.89
C TYR A 366 -5.79 -39.90 23.74
N ASP A 367 -6.09 -41.02 23.09
CA ASP A 367 -6.28 -42.32 23.73
C ASP A 367 -4.97 -43.10 23.62
N GLU A 368 -4.35 -43.35 24.77
CA GLU A 368 -3.07 -44.06 24.86
C GLU A 368 -3.20 -45.53 24.45
N GLU A 369 -4.37 -46.16 24.62
CA GLU A 369 -4.57 -47.57 24.29
C GLU A 369 -4.66 -47.78 22.77
N SER A 370 -5.43 -46.93 22.08
CA SER A 370 -5.53 -47.00 20.61
C SER A 370 -4.40 -46.25 19.87
N GLY A 371 -3.67 -45.38 20.57
CA GLY A 371 -2.64 -44.51 19.99
C GLY A 371 -3.20 -43.48 19.00
N ASN A 372 -4.48 -43.11 19.11
CA ASN A 372 -5.14 -42.14 18.24
C ASN A 372 -5.94 -41.12 19.07
N TYR A 373 -6.36 -40.02 18.45
CA TYR A 373 -7.32 -39.12 19.09
C TYR A 373 -8.76 -39.59 18.90
N VAL A 374 -9.54 -39.51 19.98
CA VAL A 374 -10.98 -39.80 20.05
C VAL A 374 -11.76 -38.48 20.13
N LYS A 375 -12.85 -38.42 19.35
CA LYS A 375 -13.81 -37.31 19.33
C LYS A 375 -15.08 -37.76 20.06
N GLU A 376 -15.39 -37.12 21.19
CA GLU A 376 -16.53 -37.46 22.04
C GLU A 376 -17.45 -36.25 22.20
N PRO A 377 -18.78 -36.40 22.13
CA PRO A 377 -19.70 -35.30 22.45
C PRO A 377 -19.48 -34.79 23.88
N LEU A 378 -19.44 -33.48 24.07
CA LEU A 378 -19.49 -32.89 25.42
C LEU A 378 -20.89 -33.13 26.00
N GLU A 379 -20.98 -33.98 27.02
CA GLU A 379 -22.25 -34.42 27.63
C GLU A 379 -23.14 -33.29 28.17
N HIS A 380 -22.62 -32.07 28.33
CA HIS A 380 -23.37 -30.94 28.89
C HIS A 380 -24.33 -30.23 27.92
N ASN A 381 -24.29 -30.53 26.61
CA ASN A 381 -25.14 -29.86 25.60
C ASN A 381 -26.36 -30.69 25.14
N LEU A 382 -26.62 -31.86 25.75
CA LEU A 382 -27.82 -32.68 25.48
C LEU A 382 -29.01 -32.37 26.40
N ARG A 383 -28.88 -31.42 27.33
CA ARG A 383 -29.97 -30.98 28.21
C ARG A 383 -30.33 -29.52 27.97
N LYS A 384 -31.01 -29.27 26.84
CA LYS A 384 -31.99 -28.19 26.60
C LYS A 384 -32.30 -28.18 25.09
N SER A 385 -33.11 -29.14 24.68
CA SER A 385 -33.95 -29.03 23.48
C SER A 385 -35.33 -28.57 23.91
#